data_AF-A0AAN7PRU7-F1
#
_entry.id   AF-A0AAN7PRU7-F1
#
_cell.length_a   1.000
_cell.length_b   1.000
_cell.length_c   1.000
_cell.angle_alpha   90.00
_cell.angle_beta   90.00
_cell.angle_gamma   90.00
#
_symmetry.space_group_name_H-M   'P 1'
#
loop_
_entity.id
_entity.type
_entity.pdbx_description
1 polymer ?
#
loop_
_entity_poly.entity_id
_entity_poly.type
_entity_poly.pdbx_seq_one_letter_code
_entity_poly.pdbx_strand_id
1 'polypeptide(L)'
;MKCFLIVVIFCQIATIWAQFSFGDYDEFDTGNNGNNGNWNNNNQNNNNNNNNNMNIPANYNSCYGSCSAMVIKEYNPVCASNQITYDNRRLLGCAQQCGLRIVEISQSTCRSTAGGK
;
A
#
# COMPACT_ATOMS: atom_id res chain seq x y z
N MET A 1 -41.65 9.83 46.30
CA MET A 1 -41.49 10.97 45.36
C MET A 1 -40.02 11.39 45.16
N LYS A 2 -39.04 10.47 45.28
CA LYS A 2 -37.63 10.75 44.97
C LYS A 2 -37.10 9.95 43.77
N CYS A 3 -37.80 8.89 43.34
CA CYS A 3 -37.43 8.11 42.16
C CYS A 3 -37.82 8.79 40.82
N PHE A 4 -38.88 9.61 40.79
CA PHE A 4 -39.29 10.32 39.57
C PHE A 4 -38.35 11.45 39.16
N LEU A 5 -37.64 12.06 40.11
CA LEU A 5 -36.69 13.14 39.83
C LEU A 5 -35.40 12.64 39.17
N ILE A 6 -34.97 11.41 39.46
CA ILE A 6 -33.75 10.83 38.87
C ILE A 6 -33.96 10.44 37.41
N VAL A 7 -35.17 9.97 37.04
CA VAL A 7 -35.49 9.56 35.66
C VAL A 7 -35.63 10.76 34.72
N VAL A 8 -36.12 11.91 35.21
CA VAL A 8 -36.24 13.14 34.39
C VAL A 8 -34.88 13.82 34.19
N ILE A 9 -33.97 13.72 35.17
CA ILE A 9 -32.61 14.29 35.06
C ILE A 9 -31.77 13.51 34.05
N PHE A 10 -31.91 12.18 33.93
CA PHE A 10 -31.19 11.41 32.89
C PHE A 10 -31.73 11.62 31.46
N CYS A 11 -32.95 12.13 31.29
CA CYS A 11 -33.57 12.34 29.98
C CYS A 11 -33.28 13.73 29.37
N GLN A 12 -32.81 14.69 30.16
CA GLN A 12 -32.47 16.05 29.68
C GLN A 12 -30.99 16.25 29.35
N ILE A 13 -30.12 15.28 29.69
CA ILE A 13 -28.68 15.29 29.33
C ILE A 13 -28.33 14.36 28.16
N ALA A 14 -29.33 13.67 27.59
CA ALA A 14 -29.18 12.85 26.39
C ALA A 14 -29.41 13.62 25.08
N THR A 15 -29.78 14.91 25.12
CA THR A 15 -30.15 15.69 23.92
C THR A 15 -29.31 16.94 23.68
N ILE A 16 -28.33 17.21 24.54
CA ILE A 16 -27.32 18.25 24.37
C ILE A 16 -26.08 17.54 24.90
N TRP A 17 -25.37 16.73 24.11
CA TRP A 17 -24.16 17.07 23.34
C TRP A 17 -23.99 16.09 22.15
N ALA A 18 -24.94 16.02 21.22
CA ALA A 18 -24.68 15.42 19.89
C ALA A 18 -23.87 16.36 18.97
N GLN A 19 -22.89 17.06 19.56
CA GLN A 19 -21.82 17.77 18.86
C GLN A 19 -20.47 17.20 19.29
N PHE A 20 -20.33 15.87 19.17
CA PHE A 20 -19.06 15.32 18.73
C PHE A 20 -19.18 15.15 17.23
N SER A 21 -18.83 16.20 16.50
CA SER A 21 -18.30 16.02 15.16
C SER A 21 -17.07 15.13 15.33
N PHE A 22 -17.21 13.83 15.06
CA PHE A 22 -16.06 13.05 14.62
C PHE A 22 -15.59 13.76 13.35
N GLY A 23 -14.49 14.49 13.49
CA GLY A 23 -13.81 15.10 12.36
C GLY A 23 -13.50 14.02 11.34
N ASP A 24 -13.91 14.29 10.11
CA ASP A 24 -13.27 13.94 8.85
C ASP A 24 -12.41 12.67 8.92
N TYR A 25 -13.02 11.54 8.58
CA TYR A 25 -12.25 10.52 7.86
C TYR A 25 -11.76 11.22 6.59
N ASP A 26 -10.44 11.27 6.38
CA ASP A 26 -9.88 11.67 5.10
C ASP A 26 -10.55 10.81 4.00
N GLU A 27 -11.38 11.48 3.19
CA GLU A 27 -11.92 10.95 1.95
C GLU A 27 -10.73 10.40 1.15
N PHE A 28 -10.75 9.11 0.80
CA PHE A 28 -9.87 8.60 -0.24
C PHE A 28 -10.23 9.36 -1.51
N ASP A 29 -9.39 10.33 -1.85
CA ASP A 29 -9.53 11.11 -3.07
C ASP A 29 -9.34 10.16 -4.24
N THR A 30 -10.46 9.61 -4.70
CA THR A 30 -10.53 8.85 -5.94
C THR A 30 -10.43 9.91 -7.02
N GLY A 31 -9.20 10.30 -7.36
CA GLY A 31 -8.90 11.23 -8.42
C GLY A 31 -9.44 10.71 -9.74
N ASN A 32 -10.69 11.03 -10.04
CA ASN A 32 -11.33 10.79 -11.32
C ASN A 32 -11.96 12.10 -11.79
N ASN A 33 -11.13 12.95 -12.39
CA ASN A 33 -11.61 13.96 -13.32
C ASN A 33 -10.86 13.82 -14.64
N GLY A 34 -11.49 13.07 -15.54
CA GLY A 34 -11.07 12.90 -16.92
C GLY A 34 -12.24 12.37 -17.74
N ASN A 35 -13.33 13.13 -17.84
CA ASN A 35 -14.42 12.80 -18.75
C ASN A 35 -14.22 13.52 -20.09
N ASN A 36 -13.76 12.80 -21.12
CA ASN A 36 -14.44 12.66 -22.43
C ASN A 36 -13.50 12.00 -23.45
N GLY A 37 -13.84 10.79 -23.89
CA GLY A 37 -13.27 10.20 -25.10
C GLY A 37 -13.25 8.68 -25.12
N ASN A 38 -14.30 8.07 -25.67
CA ASN A 38 -14.27 6.82 -26.44
C ASN A 38 -13.35 5.68 -25.90
N TRP A 39 -13.93 4.67 -25.25
CA TRP A 39 -13.24 3.43 -24.87
C TRP A 39 -12.94 2.59 -26.12
N ASN A 40 -11.95 3.02 -26.90
CA ASN A 40 -11.27 2.16 -27.85
C ASN A 40 -10.22 1.37 -27.05
N ASN A 41 -10.36 0.04 -27.01
CA ASN A 41 -9.37 -0.87 -26.43
C ASN A 41 -8.03 -0.68 -27.14
N ASN A 42 -7.16 0.16 -26.59
CA ASN A 42 -5.78 0.27 -27.00
C ASN A 42 -4.89 0.32 -25.76
N ASN A 43 -4.26 -0.83 -25.51
CA ASN A 43 -2.91 -0.98 -25.01
C ASN A 43 -2.32 0.28 -24.35
N GLN A 44 -2.50 0.42 -23.03
CA GLN A 44 -1.74 1.38 -22.25
C GLN A 44 -0.30 0.88 -22.09
N ASN A 45 0.44 1.03 -23.19
CA ASN A 45 1.89 1.13 -23.19
C ASN A 45 2.25 2.49 -22.56
N ASN A 46 2.13 2.56 -21.23
CA ASN A 46 2.45 3.76 -20.48
C ASN A 46 3.97 3.84 -20.31
N ASN A 47 4.64 4.30 -21.36
CA ASN A 47 6.05 4.71 -21.34
C ASN A 47 6.19 5.99 -20.48
N ASN A 48 6.09 5.85 -19.16
CA ASN A 48 6.74 6.78 -18.25
C ASN A 48 8.23 6.42 -18.23
N ASN A 49 8.98 7.01 -19.16
CA ASN A 49 10.44 7.08 -19.11
C ASN A 49 10.88 7.93 -17.90
N ASN A 50 10.76 7.38 -16.69
CA ASN A 50 11.65 7.75 -15.60
C ASN A 50 12.80 6.76 -15.63
N ASN A 51 13.89 7.20 -16.25
CA ASN A 51 15.11 6.44 -16.47
C ASN A 51 15.85 6.24 -15.13
N ASN A 52 15.36 5.33 -14.31
CA ASN A 52 16.18 4.62 -13.34
C ASN A 52 16.43 3.25 -13.94
N ASN A 53 17.69 3.00 -14.34
CA ASN A 53 18.20 1.77 -14.94
C ASN A 53 17.77 0.51 -14.18
N MET A 54 16.56 0.03 -14.46
CA MET A 54 15.97 -1.19 -13.96
C MET A 54 15.35 -1.84 -15.18
N ASN A 55 16.03 -2.86 -15.70
CA ASN A 55 15.54 -3.69 -16.79
C ASN A 55 14.36 -4.54 -16.28
N ILE A 56 13.18 -3.91 -16.15
CA ILE A 56 11.94 -4.57 -15.75
C ILE A 56 11.32 -5.17 -17.01
N PRO A 57 11.10 -6.50 -17.06
CA PRO A 57 10.49 -7.14 -18.22
C PRO A 57 9.00 -6.82 -18.35
N ALA A 58 8.48 -6.86 -19.59
CA ALA A 58 7.13 -6.43 -19.94
C ALA A 58 5.99 -7.16 -19.19
N ASN A 59 6.24 -8.36 -18.67
CA ASN A 59 5.27 -9.20 -17.94
C ASN A 59 5.63 -9.42 -16.46
N TYR A 60 6.51 -8.58 -15.90
CA TYR A 60 7.01 -8.73 -14.52
C TYR A 60 5.87 -8.86 -13.49
N ASN A 61 4.88 -7.96 -13.54
CA ASN A 61 3.80 -7.92 -12.55
C ASN A 61 2.97 -9.21 -12.52
N SER A 62 2.61 -9.75 -13.69
CA SER A 62 1.86 -11.00 -13.79
C SER A 62 2.67 -12.18 -13.28
N CYS A 63 3.95 -12.28 -13.68
CA CYS A 63 4.85 -13.32 -13.20
C CYS A 63 5.04 -13.25 -11.69
N TYR A 64 5.34 -12.06 -11.17
CA TYR A 64 5.62 -11.84 -9.76
C TYR A 64 4.38 -12.12 -8.91
N GLY A 65 3.20 -11.69 -9.37
CA GLY A 65 1.92 -11.99 -8.72
C GLY A 65 1.66 -13.50 -8.62
N SER A 66 1.84 -14.23 -9.72
CA SER A 66 1.66 -15.70 -9.71
C SER A 66 2.67 -16.41 -8.79
N CYS A 67 3.94 -15.99 -8.80
CA CYS A 67 4.96 -16.59 -7.94
C CYS A 67 4.72 -16.28 -6.44
N SER A 68 4.47 -15.00 -6.12
CA SER A 68 4.25 -14.55 -4.73
C SER A 68 2.99 -15.15 -4.09
N ALA A 69 1.97 -15.50 -4.89
CA ALA A 69 0.79 -16.21 -4.40
C ALA A 69 1.10 -17.61 -3.83
N MET A 70 2.21 -18.24 -4.24
CA MET A 70 2.65 -19.55 -3.75
C MET A 70 3.70 -19.44 -2.63
N VAL A 71 4.14 -18.23 -2.30
CA VAL A 71 5.11 -17.99 -1.23
C VAL A 71 4.38 -17.84 0.09
N ILE A 72 4.86 -18.57 1.10
CA ILE A 72 4.38 -18.41 2.48
C ILE A 72 4.74 -17.00 2.96
N LYS A 73 3.77 -16.31 3.55
CA LYS A 73 3.94 -14.97 4.12
C LYS A 73 4.72 -15.05 5.44
N GLU A 74 6.03 -15.22 5.33
CA GLU A 74 6.99 -15.15 6.43
C GLU A 74 7.77 -13.84 6.34
N TYR A 75 8.03 -13.22 7.50
CA TYR A 75 8.84 -12.00 7.59
C TYR A 75 10.26 -12.34 8.04
N ASN A 76 11.18 -12.39 7.07
CA ASN A 76 12.61 -12.54 7.23
C ASN A 76 13.31 -11.66 6.17
N PRO A 77 13.35 -10.33 6.39
CA PRO A 77 13.59 -9.37 5.34
C PRO A 77 15.00 -9.48 4.76
N VAL A 78 15.10 -9.27 3.44
CA VAL A 78 16.36 -9.20 2.72
C VAL A 78 16.44 -7.92 1.91
N CYS A 79 17.64 -7.33 1.85
CA CYS A 79 17.92 -6.17 1.04
C CYS A 79 18.52 -6.64 -0.27
N ALA A 80 17.95 -6.17 -1.38
CA ALA A 80 18.46 -6.46 -2.71
C ALA A 80 19.34 -5.31 -3.26
N SER A 81 20.10 -5.60 -4.31
CA SER A 81 21.02 -4.65 -4.97
C SER A 81 20.33 -3.42 -5.57
N ASN A 82 19.02 -3.49 -5.78
CA ASN A 82 18.17 -2.36 -6.19
C ASN A 82 17.68 -1.52 -5.00
N GLN A 83 18.21 -1.74 -3.80
CA GLN A 83 17.82 -1.07 -2.55
C GLN A 83 16.34 -1.28 -2.16
N ILE A 84 15.70 -2.32 -2.71
CA ILE A 84 14.36 -2.75 -2.30
C ILE A 84 14.48 -3.84 -1.25
N THR A 85 13.67 -3.69 -0.19
CA THR A 85 13.51 -4.73 0.82
C THR A 85 12.44 -5.72 0.34
N TYR A 86 12.76 -7.01 0.35
CA TYR A 86 11.79 -8.09 0.15
C TYR A 86 11.51 -8.73 1.51
N ASP A 87 10.23 -9.00 1.82
CA ASP A 87 9.84 -9.53 3.14
C ASP A 87 10.48 -10.89 3.45
N ASN A 88 10.87 -11.63 2.42
CA ASN A 88 11.67 -12.83 2.56
C ASN A 88 12.48 -13.13 1.29
N ARG A 89 13.49 -14.00 1.44
CA ARG A 89 14.32 -14.49 0.34
C ARG A 89 13.50 -15.15 -0.78
N ARG A 90 12.36 -15.77 -0.48
CA ARG A 90 11.51 -16.42 -1.50
C ARG A 90 10.86 -15.39 -2.42
N LEU A 91 10.43 -14.25 -1.90
CA LEU A 91 9.93 -13.14 -2.70
C LEU A 91 11.03 -12.48 -3.56
N LEU A 92 12.25 -12.36 -3.03
CA LEU A 92 13.41 -11.96 -3.84
C LEU A 92 13.65 -12.95 -5.00
N GLY A 93 13.52 -14.25 -4.72
CA GLY A 93 13.58 -15.30 -5.75
C GLY A 93 12.51 -15.14 -6.83
N CYS A 94 11.27 -14.82 -6.46
CA CYS A 94 10.21 -14.52 -7.43
C CYS A 94 10.60 -13.35 -8.35
N ALA A 95 11.12 -12.27 -7.79
CA ALA A 95 11.57 -11.12 -8.58
C ALA A 95 12.68 -11.50 -9.58
N GLN A 96 13.63 -12.34 -9.17
CA GLN A 96 14.70 -12.85 -10.03
C GLN A 96 14.17 -13.77 -11.15
N GLN A 97 13.29 -14.71 -10.81
CA GLN A 97 12.65 -15.63 -11.75
C GLN A 97 11.83 -14.87 -12.80
N CYS A 98 11.21 -13.77 -12.40
CA CYS A 98 10.47 -12.89 -13.28
C CYS A 98 11.35 -11.91 -14.05
N GLY A 99 12.68 -12.07 -14.01
CA GLY A 99 13.62 -11.40 -14.91
C GLY A 99 14.36 -10.19 -14.33
N LEU A 100 14.17 -9.86 -13.05
CA LEU A 100 15.00 -8.83 -12.41
C LEU A 100 16.41 -9.36 -12.14
N ARG A 101 17.42 -8.64 -12.65
CA ARG A 101 18.83 -8.93 -12.40
C ARG A 101 19.28 -8.27 -11.10
N ILE A 102 18.81 -8.81 -9.97
CA ILE A 102 19.09 -8.31 -8.62
C ILE A 102 19.71 -9.41 -7.76
N VAL A 103 20.56 -9.01 -6.81
CA VAL A 103 21.20 -9.93 -5.86
C VAL A 103 20.88 -9.52 -4.44
N GLU A 104 20.86 -10.49 -3.52
CA GLU A 104 20.80 -10.23 -2.09
C GLU A 104 22.10 -9.55 -1.65
N ILE A 105 22.01 -8.39 -1.01
CA ILE A 105 23.16 -7.66 -0.45
C ILE A 105 23.20 -7.72 1.08
N SER A 106 22.07 -7.98 1.74
CA SER A 106 21.99 -8.15 3.20
C SER A 106 20.80 -9.00 3.61
N GLN A 107 20.94 -9.75 4.71
CA GLN A 107 19.86 -10.48 5.40
C GLN A 107 19.11 -9.58 6.39
N SER A 108 18.85 -8.34 5.97
CA SER A 108 18.13 -7.33 6.74
C SER A 108 17.31 -6.47 5.79
N THR A 109 16.47 -5.58 6.33
CA THR A 109 15.91 -4.50 5.53
C THR A 109 17.02 -3.64 4.92
N CYS A 110 16.72 -3.00 3.78
CA CYS A 110 17.59 -1.97 3.24
C CYS A 110 17.62 -0.77 4.18
N ARG A 111 18.77 -0.08 4.22
CA ARG A 111 18.91 1.14 5.01
C ARG A 111 17.89 2.17 4.50
N SER A 112 16.88 2.48 5.31
CA SER A 112 16.05 3.65 5.05
C SER A 112 16.93 4.89 5.16
N THR A 113 16.85 5.80 4.20
CA THR A 113 17.66 7.04 4.22
C THR A 113 17.26 8.01 5.35
N ALA A 114 16.55 7.54 6.38
CA ALA A 114 16.21 8.30 7.58
C ALA A 114 17.40 8.34 8.55
N GLY A 115 18.44 9.11 8.21
CA GLY A 115 19.61 9.26 9.09
C GLY A 115 20.85 9.90 8.45
N GLY A 116 20.67 10.80 7.49
CA GLY A 116 21.74 11.75 7.13
C GLY A 116 21.88 12.77 8.25
N LYS A 117 23.06 12.81 8.86
CA LYS A 117 23.44 13.63 10.02
C LYS A 117 23.08 15.11 9.89
#